data_AF-A0A3M1J4I6-F1
#
_entry.id   AF-A0A3M1J4I6-F1
#
_cell.length_a   1.000
_cell.length_b   1.000
_cell.length_c   1.000
_cell.angle_alpha   90.00
_cell.angle_beta   90.00
_cell.angle_gamma   90.00
#
_symmetry.space_group_name_H-M   'P 1'
#
loop_
_entity.id
_entity.type
_entity.pdbx_description
1 polymer ?
#
loop_
_entity_poly.entity_id
_entity_poly.type
_entity_poly.pdbx_seq_one_letter_code
_entity_poly.pdbx_strand_id
1 'polypeptide(L)'
;VPPAGNDTEDAPLSPEQLAEKLKCGKDFCITYQAMVPIWENGGCIGNHSIYVTVLEGLPPGKPLDGIVLSDTYGNVRVASGSKGPGAAEFTLWMNTMSVKVVGDINGNEYTSEESFPFTSHDELIPAEVLAANGYCDGNVETCRYNQNHNQVCRGHYSWRVTFHKLP
;
A
#
# COMPACT_ATOMS: atom_id res chain seq x y z
N VAL A 1 -48.73 1.79 10.46
CA VAL A 1 -47.64 2.79 10.38
C VAL A 1 -46.36 2.02 10.07
N PRO A 2 -45.84 2.04 8.83
CA PRO A 2 -44.50 1.52 8.59
C PRO A 2 -43.46 2.56 9.07
N PRO A 3 -42.31 2.14 9.62
CA PRO A 3 -41.25 3.08 9.97
C PRO A 3 -40.57 3.61 8.70
N ALA A 4 -40.33 4.92 8.70
CA ALA A 4 -39.49 5.60 7.73
C ALA A 4 -38.02 5.23 7.98
N GLY A 5 -37.47 4.34 7.15
CA GLY A 5 -36.04 4.20 6.97
C GLY A 5 -35.60 5.25 5.96
N ASN A 6 -34.90 6.28 6.43
CA ASN A 6 -34.37 7.35 5.59
C ASN A 6 -33.00 6.91 5.06
N ASP A 7 -33.00 6.13 3.99
CA ASP A 7 -31.78 5.73 3.27
C ASP A 7 -31.24 6.97 2.53
N THR A 8 -30.30 7.68 3.14
CA THR A 8 -29.56 8.79 2.51
C THR A 8 -28.04 8.59 2.64
N GLU A 9 -27.56 7.36 2.44
CA GLU A 9 -26.14 7.03 2.59
C GLU A 9 -25.35 6.93 1.27
N ASP A 10 -25.97 7.20 0.11
CA ASP A 10 -25.35 6.97 -1.22
C ASP A 10 -25.04 8.24 -2.04
N ALA A 11 -25.06 9.44 -1.44
CA ALA A 11 -24.62 10.64 -2.16
C ALA A 11 -23.08 10.66 -2.27
N PRO A 12 -22.49 10.84 -3.48
CA PRO A 12 -21.05 11.03 -3.62
C PRO A 12 -20.57 12.21 -2.76
N LEU A 13 -19.47 12.01 -2.03
CA LEU A 13 -18.86 13.06 -1.22
C LEU A 13 -18.47 14.25 -2.11
N SER A 14 -18.69 15.47 -1.63
CA SER A 14 -18.11 16.66 -2.25
C SER A 14 -16.57 16.60 -2.16
N PRO A 15 -15.84 17.32 -3.02
CA PRO A 15 -14.38 17.41 -2.94
C PRO A 15 -13.89 17.84 -1.55
N GLU A 16 -14.56 18.79 -0.90
CA GLU A 16 -14.21 19.28 0.44
C GLU A 16 -14.42 18.20 1.51
N GLN A 17 -15.54 17.46 1.43
CA GLN A 17 -15.81 16.36 2.35
C GLN A 17 -14.82 15.21 2.17
N LEU A 18 -14.41 14.94 0.94
CA LEU A 18 -13.38 13.95 0.65
C LEU A 18 -12.01 14.40 1.17
N ALA A 19 -11.65 15.67 0.95
CA ALA A 19 -10.40 16.25 1.47
C ALA A 19 -10.31 16.11 2.98
N GLU A 20 -11.38 16.46 3.70
CA GLU A 20 -11.41 16.36 5.15
C GLU A 20 -11.33 14.90 5.63
N LYS A 21 -12.03 13.98 4.96
CA LYS A 21 -11.96 12.54 5.29
C LYS A 21 -10.57 11.93 5.07
N LEU A 22 -9.83 12.41 4.07
CA LEU A 22 -8.50 11.89 3.74
C LEU A 22 -7.38 12.59 4.54
N LYS A 23 -7.70 13.64 5.28
CA LYS A 23 -6.72 14.41 6.02
C LYS A 23 -6.15 13.59 7.19
N CYS A 24 -4.85 13.38 7.16
CA CYS A 24 -4.10 12.67 8.20
C CYS A 24 -3.26 13.61 9.09
N GLY A 25 -3.32 14.92 8.86
CA GLY A 25 -2.51 15.92 9.56
C GLY A 25 -1.02 15.90 9.16
N LYS A 26 -0.69 15.39 7.97
CA LYS A 26 0.65 15.34 7.37
C LYS A 26 0.61 15.90 5.96
N ASP A 27 1.78 16.23 5.41
CA ASP A 27 1.90 16.67 4.00
C ASP A 27 1.51 15.54 3.04
N PHE A 28 1.88 14.30 3.39
CA PHE A 28 1.52 13.09 2.64
C PHE A 28 0.69 12.11 3.47
N CYS A 29 -0.49 11.78 2.97
CA CYS A 29 -1.40 10.80 3.57
C CYS A 29 -1.49 9.53 2.72
N ILE A 30 -1.60 8.37 3.36
CA ILE A 30 -1.81 7.08 2.70
C ILE A 30 -3.30 6.93 2.43
N THR A 31 -3.66 6.83 1.14
CA THR A 31 -5.05 6.64 0.72
C THR A 31 -5.35 5.21 0.30
N TYR A 32 -4.31 4.41 0.08
CA TYR A 32 -4.43 3.01 -0.29
C TYR A 32 -3.18 2.24 0.14
N GLN A 33 -3.39 1.04 0.68
CA GLN A 33 -2.34 0.05 0.88
C GLN A 33 -2.93 -1.35 0.90
N ALA A 34 -2.33 -2.29 0.17
CA ALA A 34 -2.83 -3.66 0.05
C ALA A 34 -1.76 -4.62 -0.46
N MET A 35 -1.98 -5.91 -0.27
CA MET A 35 -1.19 -6.96 -0.90
C MET A 35 -1.48 -7.02 -2.41
N VAL A 36 -0.49 -7.38 -3.22
CA VAL A 36 -0.68 -7.69 -4.64
C VAL A 36 -1.23 -9.12 -4.78
N PRO A 37 -2.37 -9.32 -5.46
CA PRO A 37 -2.93 -10.64 -5.71
C PRO A 37 -1.97 -11.57 -6.46
N ILE A 38 -2.05 -12.88 -6.20
CA ILE A 38 -1.12 -13.88 -6.77
C ILE A 38 -1.04 -13.84 -8.30
N TRP A 39 -2.18 -13.64 -8.97
CA TRP A 39 -2.27 -13.62 -10.44
C TRP A 39 -1.56 -12.42 -11.05
N GLU A 40 -1.48 -11.32 -10.31
CA GLU A 40 -0.76 -10.12 -10.72
C GLU A 40 0.71 -10.16 -10.30
N ASN A 41 1.02 -10.80 -9.17
CA ASN A 41 2.38 -10.91 -8.67
C ASN A 41 3.25 -11.89 -9.48
N GLY A 42 2.64 -12.72 -10.33
CA GLY A 42 3.34 -13.76 -11.12
C GLY A 42 3.42 -15.12 -10.42
N GLY A 43 2.54 -15.41 -9.46
CA GLY A 43 2.53 -16.68 -8.73
C GLY A 43 3.59 -16.78 -7.63
N CYS A 44 3.84 -18.00 -7.14
CA CYS A 44 4.87 -18.28 -6.13
C CYS A 44 6.32 -18.25 -6.66
N ILE A 45 6.53 -17.78 -7.90
CA ILE A 45 7.86 -17.46 -8.46
C ILE A 45 7.94 -15.97 -8.84
N GLY A 46 6.95 -15.21 -8.35
CA GLY A 46 6.71 -13.82 -8.70
C GLY A 46 7.62 -12.83 -7.99
N ASN A 47 7.18 -11.57 -8.00
CA ASN A 47 7.93 -10.49 -7.40
C ASN A 47 7.87 -10.50 -5.86
N HIS A 48 8.72 -9.66 -5.29
CA HIS A 48 8.86 -9.41 -3.86
C HIS A 48 9.12 -7.92 -3.63
N SER A 49 8.16 -7.09 -4.02
CA SER A 49 8.36 -5.64 -4.11
C SER A 49 7.29 -4.86 -3.36
N ILE A 50 7.62 -3.66 -2.91
CA ILE A 50 6.62 -2.66 -2.53
C ILE A 50 6.50 -1.68 -3.70
N TYR A 51 5.34 -1.70 -4.36
CA TYR A 51 5.01 -0.76 -5.42
C TYR A 51 4.40 0.49 -4.80
N VAL A 52 5.02 1.63 -5.08
CA VAL A 52 4.63 2.91 -4.52
C VAL A 52 4.09 3.80 -5.63
N THR A 53 2.95 4.44 -5.36
CA THR A 53 2.40 5.51 -6.18
C THR A 53 2.34 6.79 -5.36
N VAL A 54 2.85 7.89 -5.89
CA VAL A 54 2.80 9.22 -5.26
C VAL A 54 2.01 10.17 -6.16
N LEU A 55 1.00 10.81 -5.57
CA LEU A 55 0.03 11.64 -6.27
C LEU A 55 -0.12 12.99 -5.55
N GLU A 56 -0.48 14.03 -6.31
CA GLU A 56 -0.87 15.34 -5.79
C GLU A 56 -2.38 15.58 -6.01
N GLY A 57 -3.01 16.21 -5.02
CA GLY A 57 -4.45 16.54 -5.01
C GLY A 57 -5.32 15.40 -4.49
N LEU A 58 -6.64 15.56 -4.59
CA LEU A 58 -7.61 14.52 -4.17
C LEU A 58 -7.60 13.33 -5.14
N PRO A 59 -7.88 12.09 -4.67
CA PRO A 59 -8.08 10.93 -5.53
C PRO A 59 -9.02 11.21 -6.71
N PRO A 60 -8.66 10.82 -7.95
CA PRO A 60 -7.54 9.95 -8.30
C PRO A 60 -6.15 10.63 -8.35
N GLY A 61 -6.06 11.95 -8.17
CA GLY A 61 -4.79 12.70 -8.12
C GLY A 61 -4.04 12.81 -9.44
N LYS A 62 -2.93 13.56 -9.43
CA LYS A 62 -1.96 13.64 -10.54
C LYS A 62 -0.63 13.02 -10.11
N PRO A 63 0.06 12.23 -10.94
CA PRO A 63 1.39 11.71 -10.62
C PRO A 63 2.35 12.80 -10.19
N LEU A 64 3.05 12.59 -9.07
CA LEU A 64 4.01 13.54 -8.52
C LEU A 64 5.39 12.88 -8.45
N ASP A 65 6.28 13.32 -9.35
CA ASP A 65 7.66 12.85 -9.45
C ASP A 65 8.60 13.61 -8.50
N GLY A 66 9.76 13.02 -8.22
CA GLY A 66 10.82 13.65 -7.42
C GLY A 66 10.56 13.67 -5.92
N ILE A 67 9.54 12.95 -5.43
CA ILE A 67 9.29 12.76 -4.00
C ILE A 67 10.17 11.62 -3.50
N VAL A 68 10.95 11.88 -2.46
CA VAL A 68 11.87 10.92 -1.86
C VAL A 68 11.13 10.12 -0.80
N LEU A 69 11.09 8.81 -1.00
CA LEU A 69 10.57 7.83 -0.05
C LEU A 69 11.72 7.09 0.62
N SER A 70 11.49 6.65 1.86
CA SER A 70 12.44 5.88 2.64
C SER A 70 11.73 4.80 3.44
N ASP A 71 12.46 3.75 3.83
CA ASP A 71 12.04 2.93 4.96
C ASP A 71 12.13 3.74 6.27
N THR A 72 11.44 3.28 7.32
CA THR A 72 11.38 4.00 8.61
C THR A 72 12.72 4.08 9.34
N TYR A 73 13.69 3.25 8.97
CA TYR A 73 15.05 3.25 9.52
C TYR A 73 16.07 4.06 8.68
N GLY A 74 15.69 4.55 7.50
CA GLY A 74 16.57 5.37 6.67
C GLY A 74 17.64 4.60 5.89
N ASN A 75 17.50 3.27 5.75
CA ASN A 75 18.45 2.40 5.07
C ASN A 75 18.36 2.51 3.54
N VAL A 76 17.16 2.75 3.02
CA VAL A 76 16.89 2.78 1.58
C VAL A 76 16.14 4.05 1.21
N ARG A 77 16.51 4.67 0.08
CA ARG A 77 15.84 5.84 -0.46
C ARG A 77 15.61 5.70 -1.95
N VAL A 78 14.38 6.00 -2.38
CA VAL A 78 13.98 5.98 -3.80
C VAL A 78 13.16 7.22 -4.10
N ALA A 79 13.25 7.73 -5.32
CA ALA A 79 12.42 8.84 -5.78
C ALA A 79 11.24 8.33 -6.61
N SER A 80 10.04 8.89 -6.40
CA SER A 80 8.92 8.75 -7.33
C SER A 80 9.31 9.27 -8.72
N GLY A 81 8.78 8.63 -9.77
CA GLY A 81 9.17 8.89 -11.16
C GLY A 81 10.20 7.87 -11.68
N SER A 82 10.94 7.21 -10.80
CA SER A 82 12.00 6.25 -11.19
C SER A 82 11.49 4.98 -11.87
N LYS A 83 10.19 4.66 -11.71
CA LYS A 83 9.52 3.51 -12.32
C LYS A 83 8.37 3.91 -13.25
N GLY A 84 8.35 5.18 -13.67
CA GLY A 84 7.24 5.81 -14.39
C GLY A 84 6.58 6.91 -13.55
N PRO A 85 5.66 7.70 -14.13
CA PRO A 85 5.08 8.87 -13.47
C PRO A 85 4.48 8.54 -12.10
N GLY A 86 4.93 9.23 -11.05
CA GLY A 86 4.54 9.06 -9.66
C GLY A 86 4.99 7.72 -9.04
N ALA A 87 5.63 6.84 -9.81
CA ALA A 87 5.89 5.47 -9.39
C ALA A 87 7.30 5.30 -8.83
N ALA A 88 7.41 4.52 -7.76
CA ALA A 88 8.66 4.02 -7.20
C ALA A 88 8.49 2.57 -6.75
N GLU A 89 9.60 1.91 -6.45
CA GLU A 89 9.62 0.50 -6.05
C GLU A 89 10.72 0.25 -5.02
N PHE A 90 10.39 -0.51 -3.97
CA PHE A 90 11.36 -1.06 -3.03
C PHE A 90 11.45 -2.58 -3.18
N THR A 91 12.64 -3.13 -3.08
CA THR A 91 12.85 -4.59 -2.95
C THR A 91 12.53 -5.04 -1.52
N LEU A 92 11.66 -6.04 -1.38
CA LEU A 92 11.20 -6.61 -0.11
C LEU A 92 11.75 -8.01 0.18
N TRP A 93 12.65 -8.54 -0.66
CA TRP A 93 13.15 -9.90 -0.55
C TRP A 93 13.60 -10.26 0.88
N MET A 94 12.97 -11.28 1.47
CA MET A 94 13.25 -11.80 2.82
C MET A 94 13.37 -10.69 3.88
N ASN A 95 12.42 -9.76 3.86
CA ASN A 95 12.46 -8.57 4.68
C ASN A 95 11.05 -8.11 5.10
N THR A 96 11.01 -7.26 6.11
CA THR A 96 9.83 -6.51 6.56
C THR A 96 10.18 -5.04 6.66
N MET A 97 9.41 -4.16 6.03
CA MET A 97 9.62 -2.71 6.13
C MET A 97 8.31 -1.91 6.03
N SER A 98 8.26 -0.81 6.77
CA SER A 98 7.32 0.27 6.56
C SER A 98 8.00 1.36 5.72
N VAL A 99 7.23 2.01 4.84
CA VAL A 99 7.73 3.09 3.98
C VAL A 99 6.99 4.39 4.25
N LYS A 100 7.66 5.52 4.01
CA LYS A 100 7.10 6.87 4.15
C LYS A 100 7.79 7.86 3.20
N VAL A 101 7.14 9.00 2.97
CA VAL A 101 7.78 10.15 2.34
C VAL A 101 8.67 10.85 3.35
N VAL A 102 9.88 11.26 2.94
CA VAL A 102 10.84 11.99 3.78
C VAL A 102 11.19 13.37 3.23
N GLY A 103 10.87 13.66 1.97
CA GLY A 103 11.20 14.92 1.33
C GLY A 103 11.07 14.87 -0.18
N ASP A 104 11.77 15.77 -0.87
CA ASP A 104 11.93 15.75 -2.32
C ASP A 104 13.40 15.80 -2.76
N ILE A 105 13.62 15.65 -4.07
CA ILE A 105 14.94 15.71 -4.69
C ILE A 105 15.61 17.10 -4.63
N ASN A 106 14.86 18.15 -4.28
CA ASN A 106 15.39 19.51 -4.09
C ASN A 106 15.85 19.75 -2.64
N GLY A 107 15.63 18.78 -1.74
CA GLY A 107 16.03 18.85 -0.34
C GLY A 107 14.98 19.46 0.57
N ASN A 108 13.74 19.64 0.11
CA ASN A 108 12.65 19.99 1.02
C ASN A 108 12.28 18.77 1.87
N GLU A 109 12.07 18.97 3.17
CA GLU A 109 11.58 17.94 4.07
C GLU A 109 10.04 17.94 4.11
N TYR A 110 9.45 16.75 4.23
CA TYR A 110 8.01 16.57 4.34
C TYR A 110 7.64 15.67 5.51
N THR A 111 6.48 15.92 6.09
CA THR A 111 5.83 15.01 7.03
C THR A 111 4.95 14.00 6.28
N SER A 112 4.91 12.76 6.76
CA SER A 112 4.20 11.67 6.08
C SER A 112 3.55 10.74 7.09
N GLU A 113 2.43 10.12 6.71
CA GLU A 113 2.03 8.85 7.30
C GLU A 113 3.07 7.76 7.00
N GLU A 114 3.10 6.74 7.85
CA GLU A 114 3.93 5.54 7.66
C GLU A 114 3.01 4.39 7.27
N SER A 115 3.42 3.59 6.28
CA SER A 115 2.66 2.39 5.92
C SER A 115 2.66 1.39 7.08
N PHE A 116 1.68 0.49 7.08
CA PHE A 116 1.85 -0.72 7.90
C PHE A 116 3.10 -1.49 7.44
N PRO A 117 3.70 -2.33 8.30
CA PRO A 117 4.89 -3.09 7.92
C PRO A 117 4.53 -4.10 6.83
N PHE A 118 5.04 -3.87 5.63
CA PHE A 118 4.96 -4.82 4.53
C PHE A 118 6.01 -5.91 4.73
N THR A 119 5.64 -7.16 4.53
CA THR A 119 6.54 -8.31 4.77
C THR A 119 6.49 -9.29 3.62
N SER A 120 7.64 -9.93 3.35
CA SER A 120 7.72 -11.11 2.49
C SER A 120 7.76 -12.42 3.27
N HIS A 121 7.71 -12.38 4.61
CA HIS A 121 7.69 -13.59 5.43
C HIS A 121 6.28 -14.17 5.53
N ASP A 122 6.08 -15.36 4.95
CA ASP A 122 4.79 -16.06 4.89
C ASP A 122 4.07 -16.06 6.25
N GLU A 123 4.79 -16.37 7.33
CA GLU A 123 4.30 -16.52 8.70
C GLU A 123 3.84 -15.22 9.37
N LEU A 124 4.26 -14.06 8.84
CA LEU A 124 3.89 -12.75 9.35
C LEU A 124 2.68 -12.16 8.63
N ILE A 125 2.25 -12.76 7.51
CA ILE A 125 1.07 -12.32 6.76
C ILE A 125 -0.16 -13.04 7.33
N PRO A 126 -1.25 -12.33 7.68
CA PRO A 126 -2.48 -12.99 8.10
C PRO A 126 -3.00 -13.96 7.03
N ALA A 127 -3.42 -15.16 7.44
CA ALA A 127 -3.93 -16.19 6.53
C ALA A 127 -5.13 -15.69 5.71
N GLU A 128 -5.96 -14.82 6.30
CA GLU A 128 -7.09 -14.17 5.66
C GLU A 128 -6.66 -13.26 4.51
N VAL A 129 -5.54 -12.54 4.67
CA VAL A 129 -4.97 -11.69 3.63
C VAL A 129 -4.40 -12.53 2.50
N LEU A 130 -3.65 -13.60 2.82
CA LEU A 130 -3.13 -14.53 1.81
C LEU A 130 -4.26 -15.17 1.00
N ALA A 131 -5.29 -15.68 1.68
CA ALA A 131 -6.45 -16.31 1.06
C ALA A 131 -7.21 -15.30 0.17
N ALA A 132 -7.53 -14.12 0.68
CA ALA A 132 -8.21 -13.07 -0.09
C ALA A 132 -7.47 -12.65 -1.36
N ASN A 133 -6.14 -12.80 -1.37
CA ASN A 133 -5.28 -12.49 -2.51
C ASN A 133 -4.93 -13.73 -3.38
N GLY A 134 -5.56 -14.87 -3.11
CA GLY A 134 -5.48 -16.08 -3.93
C GLY A 134 -4.27 -16.97 -3.68
N TYR A 135 -3.42 -16.67 -2.70
CA TYR A 135 -2.19 -17.42 -2.45
C TYR A 135 -2.39 -18.85 -1.94
N CYS A 136 -3.61 -19.19 -1.51
CA CYS A 136 -4.00 -20.54 -1.11
C CYS A 136 -5.40 -20.88 -1.65
N ASP A 137 -5.64 -20.59 -2.93
CA ASP A 137 -6.90 -20.85 -3.63
C ASP A 137 -8.13 -20.22 -2.97
N GLY A 138 -7.95 -19.08 -2.30
CA GLY A 138 -9.04 -18.41 -1.59
C GLY A 138 -9.40 -19.01 -0.23
N ASN A 139 -8.67 -20.02 0.26
CA ASN A 139 -9.02 -20.75 1.47
C ASN A 139 -8.10 -20.41 2.66
N VAL A 140 -8.70 -19.86 3.72
CA VAL A 140 -7.98 -19.45 4.94
C VAL A 140 -7.35 -20.62 5.68
N GLU A 141 -8.05 -21.76 5.81
CA GLU A 141 -7.50 -22.92 6.53
C GLU A 141 -6.36 -23.57 5.76
N THR A 142 -6.45 -23.60 4.42
CA THR A 142 -5.32 -24.00 3.57
C THR A 142 -4.13 -23.09 3.78
N CYS A 143 -4.33 -21.77 3.87
CA CYS A 143 -3.24 -20.85 4.17
C CYS A 143 -2.60 -21.14 5.54
N ARG A 144 -3.40 -21.30 6.60
CA ARG A 144 -2.87 -21.59 7.94
C ARG A 144 -2.07 -22.90 7.95
N TYR A 145 -2.59 -23.94 7.30
CA TYR A 145 -1.87 -25.20 7.15
C TYR A 145 -0.55 -24.99 6.41
N ASN A 146 -0.57 -24.35 5.24
CA ASN A 146 0.62 -24.14 4.41
C ASN A 146 1.67 -23.26 5.11
N GLN A 147 1.28 -22.24 5.86
CA GLN A 147 2.19 -21.41 6.66
C GLN A 147 2.94 -22.25 7.69
N ASN A 148 2.23 -23.11 8.43
CA ASN A 148 2.82 -24.00 9.43
C ASN A 148 3.75 -25.09 8.84
N HIS A 149 3.68 -25.31 7.52
CA HIS A 149 4.49 -26.30 6.81
C HIS A 149 5.51 -25.67 5.85
N ASN A 150 5.65 -24.34 5.83
CA ASN A 150 6.53 -23.60 4.91
C ASN A 150 6.23 -23.90 3.43
N GLN A 151 4.94 -23.86 3.07
CA GLN A 151 4.39 -24.30 1.77
C GLN A 151 3.58 -23.25 1.02
N VAL A 152 3.55 -21.97 1.43
CA VAL A 152 2.82 -20.93 0.67
C VAL A 152 3.63 -20.46 -0.53
N CYS A 153 4.40 -19.38 -0.42
CA CYS A 153 5.20 -18.86 -1.54
C CYS A 153 6.58 -18.32 -1.11
N ARG A 154 7.04 -18.58 0.12
CA ARG A 154 8.44 -18.44 0.56
C ARG A 154 9.12 -17.14 0.14
N GLY A 155 8.51 -15.99 0.39
CA GLY A 155 9.10 -14.70 0.03
C GLY A 155 8.53 -14.01 -1.20
N HIS A 156 7.76 -14.70 -2.04
CA HIS A 156 7.23 -14.14 -3.29
C HIS A 156 5.92 -13.38 -3.07
N TYR A 157 5.99 -12.30 -2.30
CA TYR A 157 4.86 -11.40 -2.01
C TYR A 157 5.21 -9.95 -2.29
N SER A 158 4.30 -9.26 -2.96
CA SER A 158 4.40 -7.84 -3.20
C SER A 158 3.25 -7.07 -2.55
N TRP A 159 3.48 -5.79 -2.31
CA TRP A 159 2.55 -4.87 -1.69
C TRP A 159 2.42 -3.59 -2.51
N ARG A 160 1.33 -2.85 -2.28
CA ARG A 160 1.06 -1.55 -2.87
C ARG A 160 0.83 -0.54 -1.78
N VAL A 161 1.25 0.70 -2.04
CA VAL A 161 0.90 1.85 -1.24
C VAL A 161 0.77 3.08 -2.13
N THR A 162 -0.24 3.91 -1.85
CA THR A 162 -0.45 5.18 -2.52
C THR A 162 -0.38 6.31 -1.50
N PHE A 163 0.54 7.25 -1.73
CA PHE A 163 0.64 8.49 -0.98
C PHE A 163 0.03 9.64 -1.77
N HIS A 164 -0.85 10.41 -1.12
CA HIS A 164 -1.37 11.67 -1.66
C HIS A 164 -0.78 12.85 -0.91
N LYS A 165 -0.23 13.80 -1.66
CA LYS A 165 -0.05 15.18 -1.18
C LYS A 165 -1.38 15.90 -1.25
N LEU A 166 -2.03 16.06 -0.12
CA LEU A 166 -3.33 16.73 -0.03
C LEU A 166 -3.16 18.25 0.06
N PRO A 167 -4.13 19.04 -0.43
CA PRO A 167 -4.12 20.51 -0.35
C PRO A 167 -4.30 21.05 1.08
#